data_AF-A0AAE3DDQ4-F1
#
_entry.id   AF-A0AAE3DDQ4-F1
#
_cell.length_a   1.000
_cell.length_b   1.000
_cell.length_c   1.000
_cell.angle_alpha   90.00
_cell.angle_beta   90.00
_cell.angle_gamma   90.00
#
_symmetry.space_group_name_H-M   'P 1'
#
loop_
_entity.id
_entity.type
_entity.pdbx_description
1 polymer ?
#
loop_
_entity_poly.entity_id
_entity_poly.type
_entity_poly.pdbx_seq_one_letter_code
_entity_poly.pdbx_strand_id
1 'polypeptide(L)'
;MLINWFRDQDHLVYINGETQLAQLEKTLRFPGLQEAAEALRDNPNPEGYTIKGPKRTCGRLFVPDLTFGKHIEMGENVFFYMGEMAECYVIYWPGKPVTEVHHGEM
;
A
#
# COMPACT_ATOMS: atom_id res chain seq x y z
N MET A 1 -12.66 -4.83 -3.84
CA MET A 1 -11.38 -4.31 -4.38
C MET A 1 -11.36 -4.65 -5.86
N LEU A 2 -11.55 -3.65 -6.72
CA LEU A 2 -11.50 -3.84 -8.16
C LEU A 2 -10.12 -3.39 -8.65
N ILE A 3 -9.38 -4.29 -9.31
CA ILE A 3 -8.03 -3.98 -9.81
C ILE A 3 -8.02 -2.76 -10.74
N ASN A 4 -9.11 -2.52 -11.49
CA ASN A 4 -9.25 -1.37 -12.37
C ASN A 4 -9.26 -0.03 -11.62
N TRP A 5 -9.75 0.00 -10.39
CA TRP A 5 -9.75 1.22 -9.57
C TRP A 5 -8.33 1.63 -9.18
N PHE A 6 -7.44 0.66 -8.93
CA PHE A 6 -6.02 0.91 -8.63
C PHE A 6 -5.17 1.21 -9.88
N ARG A 7 -5.74 1.11 -11.08
CA ARG A 7 -5.08 1.57 -12.31
C ARG A 7 -5.34 3.05 -12.56
N ASP A 8 -6.36 3.61 -11.91
CA ASP A 8 -6.70 5.01 -12.02
C ASP A 8 -5.83 5.83 -11.07
N GLN A 9 -4.93 6.61 -11.66
CA GLN A 9 -3.93 7.40 -10.96
C GLN A 9 -4.55 8.57 -10.19
N ASP A 10 -5.75 9.03 -10.55
CA ASP A 10 -6.46 10.11 -9.86
C ASP A 10 -6.91 9.72 -8.44
N HIS A 11 -6.90 8.42 -8.11
CA HIS A 11 -7.27 7.91 -6.79
C HIS A 11 -6.07 7.51 -5.93
N LEU A 12 -4.86 7.61 -6.47
CA LEU A 12 -3.62 7.20 -5.82
C LEU A 12 -2.83 8.40 -5.31
N VAL A 13 -2.50 8.38 -4.03
CA VAL A 13 -1.65 9.39 -3.39
C VAL A 13 -0.31 8.76 -3.04
N TYR A 14 0.75 9.25 -3.68
CA TYR A 14 2.10 8.76 -3.47
C TYR A 14 2.74 9.38 -2.24
N ILE A 15 3.23 8.54 -1.33
CA ILE A 15 3.98 8.99 -0.15
C ILE A 15 5.26 8.18 0.03
N ASN A 16 6.32 8.87 0.47
CA ASN A 16 7.58 8.23 0.81
C ASN A 16 7.46 7.49 2.15
N GLY A 17 7.65 6.17 2.12
CA GLY A 17 7.58 5.31 3.29
C GLY A 17 8.61 5.60 4.38
N GLU A 18 9.77 6.17 4.03
CA GLU A 18 10.84 6.48 4.99
C GLU A 18 10.59 7.78 5.78
N THR A 19 9.97 8.77 5.15
CA THR A 19 9.87 10.12 5.72
C THR A 19 8.45 10.57 6.01
N GLN A 20 7.46 10.08 5.25
CA GLN A 20 6.07 10.54 5.33
C GLN A 20 5.14 9.54 6.03
N LEU A 21 5.53 8.27 6.17
CA LEU A 21 4.68 7.22 6.75
C LEU A 21 4.26 7.51 8.20
N ALA A 22 5.22 7.90 9.05
CA ALA A 22 4.96 8.27 10.44
C ALA A 22 4.02 9.50 10.56
N GLN A 23 4.13 10.43 9.62
CA GLN A 23 3.25 11.60 9.57
C GLN A 23 1.85 11.23 9.07
N LEU A 24 1.75 10.33 8.08
CA LEU A 24 0.48 9.82 7.56
C LEU A 24 -0.31 9.09 8.65
N GLU A 25 0.35 8.22 9.41
CA GLU A 25 -0.26 7.52 10.55
C GLU A 25 -0.92 8.49 11.54
N LYS A 26 -0.19 9.54 11.93
CA LYS A 26 -0.71 10.57 12.85
C LYS A 26 -1.86 11.37 12.24
N THR A 27 -1.77 11.67 10.95
CA THR A 27 -2.76 12.46 10.21
C THR A 27 -4.07 11.69 10.07
N LEU A 28 -3.99 10.42 9.66
CA LEU A 28 -5.15 9.54 9.50
C LEU A 28 -5.64 8.93 10.83
N ARG A 29 -4.83 9.06 11.89
CA ARG A 29 -5.07 8.47 13.23
C ARG A 29 -5.27 6.95 13.17
N PHE A 30 -4.47 6.28 12.35
CA PHE A 30 -4.46 4.83 12.19
C PHE A 30 -3.30 4.22 12.98
N PRO A 31 -3.49 3.88 14.28
CA PRO A 31 -2.41 3.34 15.08
C PRO A 31 -1.89 2.02 14.49
N GLY A 32 -0.58 1.92 14.31
CA GLY A 32 0.07 0.73 13.75
C GLY A 32 0.09 0.68 12.22
N LEU A 33 -0.24 1.78 11.54
CA LEU A 33 -0.09 1.88 10.08
C LEU A 33 1.36 1.73 9.65
N GLN A 34 2.27 2.44 10.32
CA GLN A 34 3.70 2.36 10.03
C GLN A 34 4.22 0.95 10.25
N GLU A 35 3.95 0.38 11.42
CA GLU A 35 4.41 -0.96 11.80
C GLU A 35 3.91 -2.03 10.81
N ALA A 36 2.63 -1.99 10.43
CA ALA A 36 2.08 -2.96 9.49
C ALA A 36 2.60 -2.76 8.06
N ALA A 37 2.88 -1.51 7.64
CA ALA A 37 3.46 -1.24 6.33
C ALA A 37 4.92 -1.70 6.25
N GLU A 38 5.72 -1.46 7.30
CA GLU A 38 7.09 -1.96 7.42
C GLU A 38 7.12 -3.49 7.52
N ALA A 39 6.23 -4.11 8.29
CA ALA A 39 6.11 -5.57 8.36
C ALA A 39 5.76 -6.20 7.00
N LEU A 40 4.88 -5.55 6.23
CA LEU A 40 4.52 -6.02 4.89
C LEU A 40 5.67 -5.83 3.90
N ARG A 41 6.48 -4.80 4.12
CA ARG A 41 7.71 -4.59 3.35
C ARG A 41 8.76 -5.65 3.64
N ASP A 42 8.99 -5.97 4.91
CA ASP A 42 9.99 -6.96 5.33
C ASP A 42 9.58 -8.39 4.99
N ASN A 43 8.27 -8.68 5.04
CA ASN A 43 7.71 -9.98 4.68
C ASN A 43 6.49 -9.82 3.75
N PRO A 44 6.73 -9.53 2.46
CA PRO A 44 5.67 -9.29 1.50
C PRO A 44 4.85 -10.55 1.27
N ASN A 45 3.52 -10.39 1.31
CA ASN A 45 2.59 -11.50 1.18
C ASN A 45 1.34 -11.07 0.37
N PRO A 46 0.66 -12.03 -0.29
CA PRO A 46 -0.49 -11.73 -1.16
C PRO A 46 -1.78 -11.39 -0.39
N GLU A 47 -1.84 -11.70 0.91
CA GLU A 47 -3.03 -11.41 1.73
C GLU A 47 -3.03 -9.95 2.20
N GLY A 48 -1.87 -9.42 2.58
CA GLY A 48 -1.72 -8.13 3.22
C GLY A 48 -2.23 -8.11 4.67
N TYR A 49 -2.26 -6.92 5.27
CA TYR A 49 -2.72 -6.71 6.65
C TYR A 49 -3.96 -5.82 6.70
N THR A 50 -4.85 -6.10 7.65
CA THR A 50 -5.99 -5.22 7.93
C THR A 50 -5.78 -4.56 9.28
N ILE A 51 -5.70 -3.24 9.28
CA ILE A 51 -5.56 -2.43 10.49
C ILE A 51 -6.88 -1.71 10.81
N LYS A 52 -7.16 -1.56 12.11
CA LYS A 52 -8.35 -0.84 12.57
C LYS A 52 -8.04 0.64 12.66
N GLY A 53 -8.88 1.44 12.03
CA GLY A 53 -8.80 2.88 12.07
C GLY A 53 -9.63 3.49 13.20
N PRO A 54 -9.69 4.82 13.25
CA PRO A 54 -10.51 5.51 14.22
C PRO A 54 -12.00 5.18 14.02
N LYS A 55 -12.71 4.94 15.13
CA LYS A 55 -14.14 4.59 15.18
C LYS A 55 -14.47 3.21 14.57
N ARG A 56 -14.90 3.20 13.29
CA ARG A 56 -15.42 2.03 12.56
C ARG A 56 -14.79 1.91 11.17
N THR A 57 -13.71 2.65 10.90
CA THR A 57 -12.97 2.50 9.65
C THR A 57 -11.97 1.36 9.77
N CYS A 58 -11.72 0.69 8.66
CA CYS A 58 -10.64 -0.27 8.52
C CYS A 58 -9.82 0.11 7.30
N GLY A 59 -8.52 -0.09 7.40
CA GLY A 59 -7.60 0.11 6.29
C GLY A 59 -6.89 -1.19 5.99
N ARG A 60 -6.74 -1.49 4.71
CA ARG A 60 -6.02 -2.68 4.23
C ARG A 60 -4.71 -2.26 3.61
N LEU A 61 -3.62 -2.83 4.11
CA LEU A 61 -2.28 -2.76 3.57
C LEU A 61 -2.07 -4.00 2.71
N PHE A 62 -1.69 -3.85 1.45
CA PHE A 62 -1.44 -5.00 0.57
C PHE A 62 -0.48 -4.58 -0.54
N VAL A 63 0.19 -5.56 -1.17
CA VAL A 63 1.01 -5.34 -2.36
C VAL A 63 0.17 -5.77 -3.57
N PRO A 64 -0.28 -4.84 -4.43
CA PRO A 64 -1.16 -5.18 -5.55
C PRO A 64 -0.63 -6.26 -6.47
N ASP A 65 0.66 -6.25 -6.80
CA ASP A 65 1.26 -7.23 -7.70
C ASP A 65 1.16 -8.65 -7.14
N LEU A 66 1.35 -8.81 -5.82
CA LEU A 66 1.17 -10.09 -5.12
C LEU A 66 -0.30 -10.46 -4.95
N THR A 67 -1.14 -9.49 -4.64
CA THR A 67 -2.56 -9.71 -4.31
C THR A 67 -3.36 -10.11 -5.54
N PHE A 68 -3.07 -9.50 -6.69
CA PHE A 68 -3.81 -9.72 -7.93
C PHE A 68 -3.06 -10.60 -8.94
N GLY A 69 -1.78 -10.88 -8.73
CA GLY A 69 -0.94 -11.63 -9.67
C GLY A 69 -0.81 -10.96 -11.03
N LYS A 70 -1.02 -9.64 -11.08
CA LYS A 70 -0.93 -8.81 -12.29
C LYS A 70 -0.16 -7.55 -11.94
N HIS A 71 0.84 -7.25 -12.75
CA HIS A 71 1.58 -6.00 -12.61
C HIS A 71 0.67 -4.80 -12.82
N ILE A 72 0.68 -3.88 -11.87
CA ILE A 72 0.11 -2.54 -12.00
C ILE A 72 1.20 -1.50 -11.71
N GLU A 73 1.01 -0.28 -12.19
CA GLU A 73 1.96 0.80 -11.93
C GLU A 73 2.13 1.00 -10.42
N MET A 74 3.39 0.97 -9.96
CA MET A 74 3.77 1.01 -8.55
C MET A 74 3.22 -0.15 -7.69
N GLY A 75 2.63 -1.18 -8.30
CA GLY A 75 1.99 -2.31 -7.62
C GLY A 75 2.94 -3.24 -6.87
N GLU A 76 4.24 -3.06 -7.07
CA GLU A 76 5.32 -3.64 -6.28
C GLU A 76 5.50 -2.99 -4.90
N ASN A 77 4.79 -1.90 -4.61
CA ASN A 77 4.84 -1.17 -3.35
C ASN A 77 3.62 -1.48 -2.46
N VAL A 78 3.67 -1.02 -1.21
CA VAL A 78 2.56 -1.21 -0.26
C VAL A 78 1.47 -0.18 -0.53
N PHE A 79 0.25 -0.66 -0.74
CA PHE A 79 -0.93 0.17 -0.91
C PHE A 79 -1.75 0.16 0.38
N PHE A 80 -2.13 1.35 0.85
CA PHE A 80 -3.04 1.53 1.96
C PHE A 80 -4.41 1.98 1.47
N TYR A 81 -5.37 1.05 1.52
CA TYR A 81 -6.73 1.23 1.02
C TYR A 81 -7.74 1.30 2.15
N MET A 82 -8.53 2.38 2.20
CA MET A 82 -9.57 2.61 3.20
C MET A 82 -11.01 2.52 2.65
N GLY A 83 -11.17 2.12 1.39
CA GLY A 83 -12.46 2.11 0.68
C GLY A 83 -12.47 3.04 -0.55
N GLU A 84 -13.37 2.81 -1.50
CA GLU A 84 -13.47 3.58 -2.76
C GLU A 84 -13.84 5.06 -2.57
N MET A 85 -14.39 5.40 -1.39
CA MET A 85 -14.75 6.78 -1.02
C MET A 85 -13.56 7.59 -0.49
N ALA A 86 -12.39 6.96 -0.33
CA ALA A 86 -11.19 7.59 0.20
C ALA A 86 -10.01 7.39 -0.78
N GLU A 87 -9.01 8.25 -0.66
CA GLU A 87 -7.75 8.12 -1.39
C GLU A 87 -7.02 6.85 -0.97
N CYS A 88 -6.36 6.20 -1.94
CA CYS A 88 -5.47 5.09 -1.66
C CYS A 88 -4.02 5.58 -1.62
N TYR A 89 -3.34 5.34 -0.51
CA TYR A 89 -1.97 5.80 -0.35
C TYR A 89 -0.99 4.75 -0.84
N VAL A 90 -0.15 5.11 -1.81
CA VAL A 90 0.93 4.28 -2.31
C VAL A 90 2.19 4.63 -1.54
N ILE A 91 2.63 3.69 -0.71
CA ILE A 91 3.77 3.85 0.19
C ILE A 91 4.99 3.27 -0.52
N TYR A 92 5.83 4.14 -1.07
CA TYR A 92 7.01 3.75 -1.83
C TYR A 92 8.30 4.05 -1.08
N TRP A 93 9.31 3.19 -1.25
CA TRP A 93 10.65 3.35 -0.67
C TRP A 93 11.67 3.55 -1.78
N PRO A 94 12.20 4.78 -1.97
CA PRO A 94 13.14 5.05 -3.04
C PRO A 94 14.43 4.23 -2.85
N GLY A 95 14.77 3.40 -3.84
CA GLY A 95 15.97 2.57 -3.84
C GLY A 95 15.84 1.17 -3.22
N LYS A 96 14.66 0.80 -2.70
CA LYS A 96 14.36 -0.55 -2.19
C LYS A 96 12.88 -0.89 -2.39
N PRO A 97 12.47 -1.36 -3.59
CA PRO A 97 11.11 -1.81 -3.83
C PRO A 97 10.75 -2.96 -2.88
N VAL A 98 9.45 -3.08 -2.53
CA VAL A 98 8.97 -4.10 -1.57
C VAL A 98 9.01 -5.49 -2.20
N THR A 99 8.76 -5.58 -3.50
CA THR A 99 9.01 -6.79 -4.28
C THR A 99 9.93 -6.44 -5.44
N GLU A 100 10.98 -7.23 -5.66
CA GLU A 100 11.73 -7.15 -6.91
C GLU A 100 10.80 -7.56 -8.04
N VAL A 101 10.36 -6.59 -8.85
CA VAL A 101 9.73 -6.86 -10.13
C VAL A 101 10.73 -7.65 -10.98
N HIS A 102 10.52 -8.97 -11.05
CA HIS A 102 11.04 -9.75 -12.16
C HIS A 102 10.29 -9.27 -13.41
N HIS A 103 10.71 -8.12 -13.96
CA HIS A 103 10.47 -7.83 -15.35
C HIS A 103 11.12 -8.96 -16.11
N GLY A 104 10.32 -9.93 -16.54
CA GLY A 104 10.75 -10.99 -17.42
C GLY A 104 11.35 -10.33 -18.65
N GLU A 105 12.67 -10.37 -18.73
CA GLU A 105 13.38 -10.29 -20.00
C GLU A 105 12.93 -11.53 -20.79
N MET A 106 12.11 -11.31 -21.82
CA MET A 106 11.86 -12.25 -22.93
C MET A 106 12.01 -11.49 -24.24
#